data_AF-A0A2H1X3G0-F1
#
_entry.id   AF-A0A2H1X3G0-F1
#
_cell.length_a   1.000
_cell.length_b   1.000
_cell.length_c   1.000
_cell.angle_alpha   90.00
_cell.angle_beta   90.00
_cell.angle_gamma   90.00
#
_symmetry.space_group_name_H-M   'P 1'
#
loop_
_entity.id
_entity.type
_entity.pdbx_description
1 polymer ?
#
loop_
_entity_poly.entity_id
_entity_poly.type
_entity_poly.pdbx_seq_one_letter_code
_entity_poly.pdbx_strand_id
1 'polypeptide(L)'
;MCFKIGTIIFCTFFIFVSSTHIKGEFSTNDFFKFLVKFGFQKTDIHYQKETYGYIFGNITANVPFKYPITFAVLDRGHFLHYYKSRDIVDKELACQVMFQNLNGTAYHPKCNAYGQDLFRRIPCPKGELCVDEDTPWNVIKKNQFTYVIQNSGQPRFWYVSMVSCYLDEVTCTWHHYTGAPSSDNKTLTNIPQIINYDFWLVNGSPNLSFYNTLLYQFSFDRQNTLELYLVFWLCYIILLPVQIYAVRTQKHPVTKLFTFSLVLEFIALCFNVLHTVKFAVDGVGFAGLAAAG
;
A
#
# COMPACT_ATOMS: atom_id res chain seq x y z
N MET A 1 -46.44 22.12 -5.69
CA MET A 1 -45.94 21.29 -4.57
C MET A 1 -45.69 19.89 -5.10
N CYS A 2 -44.44 19.55 -5.44
CA CYS A 2 -43.90 18.19 -5.72
C CYS A 2 -42.67 18.35 -6.63
N PHE A 3 -41.53 18.74 -6.06
CA PHE A 3 -40.22 18.58 -6.70
C PHE A 3 -39.11 18.72 -5.64
N LYS A 4 -39.07 17.78 -4.68
CA LYS A 4 -37.96 17.62 -3.73
C LYS A 4 -37.82 16.16 -3.30
N ILE A 5 -37.64 15.27 -4.28
CA ILE A 5 -37.19 13.89 -4.03
C ILE A 5 -36.27 13.54 -5.19
N GLY A 6 -34.96 13.77 -5.02
CA GLY A 6 -34.01 13.44 -6.10
C GLY A 6 -32.63 14.02 -5.92
N THR A 7 -32.04 14.00 -4.71
CA THR A 7 -30.60 14.32 -4.54
C THR A 7 -30.04 13.87 -3.18
N ILE A 8 -30.40 12.68 -2.67
CA ILE A 8 -29.79 12.15 -1.44
C ILE A 8 -29.58 10.63 -1.55
N ILE A 9 -28.92 10.14 -2.61
CA ILE A 9 -28.35 8.78 -2.65
C ILE A 9 -27.13 8.80 -3.58
N PHE A 10 -25.98 9.36 -3.17
CA PHE A 10 -24.71 9.10 -3.88
C PHE A 10 -23.43 9.33 -3.06
N CYS A 11 -23.45 9.20 -1.72
CA CYS A 11 -22.25 9.49 -0.92
C CYS A 11 -21.85 8.43 0.12
N THR A 12 -22.16 7.15 -0.12
CA THR A 12 -21.63 6.08 0.76
C THR A 12 -21.24 4.85 -0.03
N PHE A 13 -20.20 4.97 -0.86
CA PHE A 13 -19.33 3.86 -1.17
C PHE A 13 -17.89 4.32 -0.90
N PHE A 14 -17.39 3.98 0.29
CA PHE A 14 -15.97 4.13 0.63
C PHE A 14 -15.18 3.17 -0.26
N ILE A 15 -14.44 3.71 -1.22
CA ILE A 15 -13.53 2.95 -2.08
C ILE A 15 -12.24 2.72 -1.30
N PHE A 16 -11.72 1.48 -1.34
CA PHE A 16 -10.35 1.17 -0.92
C PHE A 16 -9.38 1.95 -1.79
N VAL A 17 -8.75 2.98 -1.23
CA VAL A 17 -7.76 3.80 -1.93
C VAL A 17 -6.40 3.14 -1.81
N SER A 18 -5.76 2.87 -2.95
CA SER A 18 -4.34 2.55 -2.98
C SER A 18 -3.54 3.83 -2.74
N SER A 19 -3.23 4.10 -1.47
CA SER A 19 -2.25 5.12 -1.09
C SER A 19 -0.87 4.49 -0.98
N THR A 20 0.17 5.22 -1.35
CA THR A 20 1.54 4.85 -1.00
C THR A 20 1.89 5.15 0.43
N HIS A 21 1.15 6.05 1.09
CA HIS A 21 1.29 6.34 2.49
C HIS A 21 0.19 5.65 3.30
N ILE A 22 0.55 4.60 4.03
CA ILE A 22 -0.42 3.78 4.72
C ILE A 22 -0.29 4.00 6.22
N LYS A 23 -1.38 4.48 6.81
CA LYS A 23 -1.54 4.60 8.25
C LYS A 23 -2.73 3.81 8.77
N GLY A 24 -2.62 3.29 9.97
CA GLY A 24 -3.73 2.66 10.65
C GLY A 24 -3.30 1.81 11.84
N GLU A 25 -4.25 1.01 12.30
CA GLU A 25 -4.08 0.14 13.46
C GLU A 25 -4.40 -1.30 13.07
N PHE A 26 -3.68 -2.25 13.67
CA PHE A 26 -3.92 -3.68 13.54
C PHE A 26 -4.13 -4.27 14.95
N SER A 27 -5.24 -4.97 15.12
CA SER A 27 -5.57 -5.66 16.37
C SER A 27 -5.23 -7.14 16.22
N THR A 28 -4.59 -7.74 17.22
CA THR A 28 -4.31 -9.19 17.21
C THR A 28 -5.58 -10.05 17.31
N ASN A 29 -6.74 -9.45 17.59
CA ASN A 29 -8.03 -10.13 17.44
C ASN A 29 -8.30 -10.50 15.97
N ASP A 30 -7.83 -9.68 15.05
CA ASP A 30 -7.89 -9.97 13.63
C ASP A 30 -6.75 -10.93 13.29
N PHE A 31 -7.09 -12.07 12.70
CA PHE A 31 -6.06 -13.05 12.31
C PHE A 31 -5.16 -12.51 11.20
N PHE A 32 -5.75 -11.83 10.22
CA PHE A 32 -5.08 -11.40 9.00
C PHE A 32 -5.60 -10.04 8.53
N LYS A 33 -4.68 -9.15 8.16
CA LYS A 33 -5.00 -7.85 7.55
C LYS A 33 -4.20 -7.63 6.28
N PHE A 34 -4.91 -7.53 5.16
CA PHE A 34 -4.32 -7.05 3.92
C PHE A 34 -4.16 -5.54 3.97
N LEU A 35 -2.97 -5.04 3.65
CA LEU A 35 -2.66 -3.61 3.71
C LEU A 35 -2.67 -2.99 2.32
N VAL A 36 -1.89 -3.53 1.38
CA VAL A 36 -1.80 -2.96 0.03
C VAL A 36 -1.24 -3.95 -0.98
N LYS A 37 -1.65 -3.75 -2.24
CA LYS A 37 -0.98 -4.27 -3.44
C LYS A 37 -0.27 -3.10 -4.11
N PHE A 38 1.04 -3.18 -4.25
CA PHE A 38 1.85 -2.15 -4.87
C PHE A 38 2.76 -2.73 -5.94
N GLY A 39 2.84 -2.05 -7.08
CA GLY A 39 3.67 -2.42 -8.20
C GLY A 39 5.02 -1.74 -8.14
N PHE A 40 6.08 -2.51 -7.98
CA PHE A 40 7.44 -2.02 -8.11
C PHE A 40 7.94 -2.13 -9.55
N GLN A 41 8.55 -1.06 -10.04
CA GLN A 41 9.11 -0.98 -11.39
C GLN A 41 10.29 -1.93 -11.58
N LYS A 42 10.67 -2.16 -12.84
CA LYS A 42 11.89 -2.90 -13.15
C LYS A 42 13.10 -2.08 -12.69
N THR A 43 14.02 -2.72 -12.00
CA THR A 43 15.31 -2.11 -11.62
C THR A 43 16.20 -1.98 -12.86
N ASP A 44 16.70 -0.78 -13.11
CA ASP A 44 17.70 -0.55 -14.16
C ASP A 44 19.07 -1.06 -13.68
N ILE A 45 19.74 -1.83 -14.52
CA ILE A 45 21.06 -2.42 -14.22
C ILE A 45 22.12 -1.33 -14.05
N HIS A 46 21.99 -0.19 -14.75
CA HIS A 46 22.96 0.91 -14.67
C HIS A 46 22.69 1.84 -13.48
N TYR A 47 21.41 1.98 -13.08
CA TYR A 47 20.96 2.89 -12.03
C TYR A 47 20.21 2.15 -10.93
N GLN A 48 20.78 1.04 -10.46
CA GLN A 48 20.08 0.11 -9.55
C GLN A 48 19.58 0.80 -8.28
N LYS A 49 20.48 1.49 -7.57
CA LYS A 49 20.16 2.16 -6.31
C LYS A 49 19.08 3.24 -6.47
N GLU A 50 19.01 3.87 -7.64
CA GLU A 50 18.05 4.93 -7.93
C GLU A 50 16.68 4.38 -8.29
N THR A 51 16.64 3.17 -8.87
CA THR A 51 15.43 2.56 -9.45
C THR A 51 14.84 1.44 -8.60
N TYR A 52 15.45 1.07 -7.47
CA TYR A 52 14.87 0.14 -6.52
C TYR A 52 13.51 0.62 -5.99
N GLY A 53 12.67 -0.36 -5.64
CA GLY A 53 11.48 -0.11 -4.85
C GLY A 53 11.82 -0.05 -3.37
N TYR A 54 11.12 0.78 -2.60
CA TYR A 54 11.30 0.86 -1.15
C TYR A 54 9.98 0.75 -0.40
N ILE A 55 10.02 0.04 0.72
CA ILE A 55 8.96 0.06 1.74
C ILE A 55 9.60 0.44 3.06
N PHE A 56 9.22 1.54 3.67
CA PHE A 56 9.87 2.02 4.90
C PHE A 56 8.88 2.78 5.77
N GLY A 57 9.11 2.75 7.08
CA GLY A 57 8.25 3.45 8.01
C GLY A 57 8.38 2.95 9.44
N ASN A 58 7.30 3.12 10.18
CA ASN A 58 7.20 2.84 11.60
C ASN A 58 6.06 1.86 11.86
N ILE A 59 6.33 0.83 12.65
CA ILE A 59 5.33 -0.14 13.12
C ILE A 59 5.61 -0.34 14.60
N THR A 60 4.79 0.26 15.46
CA THR A 60 5.00 0.28 16.91
C THR A 60 3.76 -0.15 17.66
N ALA A 61 3.95 -0.59 18.90
CA ALA A 61 2.86 -0.80 19.83
C ALA A 61 3.07 0.02 21.09
N ASN A 62 1.97 0.32 21.79
CA ASN A 62 2.00 0.98 23.10
C ASN A 62 2.32 0.01 24.24
N VAL A 63 2.11 -1.29 24.00
CA VAL A 63 2.25 -2.36 24.99
C VAL A 63 3.32 -3.36 24.54
N PRO A 64 4.03 -4.02 25.48
CA PRO A 64 5.01 -5.03 25.15
C PRO A 64 4.34 -6.29 24.59
N PHE A 65 4.95 -6.86 23.55
CA PHE A 65 4.56 -8.14 22.97
C PHE A 65 5.49 -9.22 23.51
N LYS A 66 4.93 -10.39 23.83
CA LYS A 66 5.77 -11.53 24.26
C LYS A 66 6.58 -12.10 23.10
N TYR A 67 5.88 -12.30 21.99
CA TYR A 67 6.46 -12.73 20.73
C TYR A 67 6.10 -11.69 19.67
N PRO A 68 7.04 -11.31 18.79
CA PRO A 68 6.71 -10.44 17.68
C PRO A 68 5.84 -11.21 16.68
N ILE A 69 4.82 -10.55 16.16
CA ILE A 69 3.99 -11.05 15.07
C ILE A 69 4.63 -10.69 13.72
N THR A 70 4.01 -11.14 12.63
CA THR A 70 4.64 -11.10 11.32
C THR A 70 4.05 -10.04 10.41
N PHE A 71 4.91 -9.13 9.94
CA PHE A 71 4.69 -8.28 8.79
C PHE A 71 5.25 -8.97 7.55
N ALA A 72 4.41 -9.26 6.57
CA ALA A 72 4.77 -10.01 5.37
C ALA A 72 4.76 -9.11 4.14
N VAL A 73 5.85 -9.18 3.36
CA VAL A 73 6.02 -8.49 2.08
C VAL A 73 6.30 -9.57 1.04
N LEU A 74 5.29 -9.93 0.26
CA LEU A 74 5.33 -11.09 -0.63
C LEU A 74 5.07 -10.70 -2.07
N ASP A 75 5.76 -11.36 -3.01
CA ASP A 75 5.40 -11.29 -4.42
C ASP A 75 4.16 -12.15 -4.70
N ARG A 76 3.60 -12.04 -5.92
CA ARG A 76 2.40 -12.79 -6.31
C ARG A 76 2.56 -14.31 -6.12
N GLY A 77 3.73 -14.87 -6.41
CA GLY A 77 3.95 -16.32 -6.36
C GLY A 77 3.73 -16.88 -4.95
N HIS A 78 4.34 -16.25 -3.96
CA HIS A 78 4.19 -16.65 -2.57
C HIS A 78 2.85 -16.22 -1.96
N PHE A 79 2.35 -15.03 -2.33
CA PHE A 79 1.17 -14.44 -1.70
C PHE A 79 -0.12 -15.27 -1.90
N LEU A 80 -0.30 -15.95 -3.05
CA LEU A 80 -1.56 -16.64 -3.33
C LEU A 80 -1.86 -17.79 -2.36
N HIS A 81 -0.86 -18.64 -2.10
CA HIS A 81 -1.01 -19.74 -1.14
C HIS A 81 -1.19 -19.20 0.28
N TYR A 82 -0.30 -18.29 0.66
CA TYR A 82 -0.32 -17.59 1.94
C TYR A 82 -1.69 -16.95 2.23
N TYR A 83 -2.26 -16.21 1.27
CA TYR A 83 -3.54 -15.54 1.40
C TYR A 83 -4.71 -16.52 1.51
N LYS A 84 -4.70 -17.61 0.74
CA LYS A 84 -5.78 -18.62 0.75
C LYS A 84 -5.87 -19.35 2.10
N SER A 85 -4.73 -19.59 2.77
CA SER A 85 -4.68 -20.28 4.06
C SER A 85 -5.34 -19.51 5.20
N ARG A 86 -5.66 -18.22 5.04
CA ARG A 86 -6.30 -17.42 6.10
C ARG A 86 -7.70 -17.88 6.47
N ASP A 87 -8.39 -18.51 5.52
CA ASP A 87 -9.78 -18.93 5.66
C ASP A 87 -9.93 -20.24 6.47
N ILE A 88 -8.81 -20.85 6.88
CA ILE A 88 -8.78 -22.00 7.79
C ILE A 88 -9.32 -21.58 9.17
N VAL A 89 -10.23 -22.39 9.73
CA VAL A 89 -10.91 -22.13 11.01
C VAL A 89 -9.93 -22.20 12.18
N ASP A 90 -9.16 -23.29 12.26
CA ASP A 90 -8.10 -23.44 13.25
C ASP A 90 -6.92 -22.54 12.89
N LYS A 91 -6.71 -21.50 13.69
CA LYS A 91 -5.69 -20.48 13.42
C LYS A 91 -4.27 -20.99 13.64
N GLU A 92 -4.11 -22.01 14.48
CA GLU A 92 -2.81 -22.65 14.69
C GLU A 92 -2.39 -23.40 13.43
N LEU A 93 -3.27 -24.25 12.91
CA LEU A 93 -3.07 -24.91 11.62
C LEU A 93 -2.96 -23.89 10.48
N ALA A 94 -3.73 -22.79 10.52
CA ALA A 94 -3.66 -21.74 9.52
C ALA A 94 -2.27 -21.13 9.45
N CYS A 95 -1.63 -20.80 10.58
CA CYS A 95 -0.26 -20.30 10.61
C CYS A 95 0.71 -21.31 9.98
N GLN A 96 0.62 -22.59 10.35
CA GLN A 96 1.53 -23.61 9.82
C GLN A 96 1.41 -23.77 8.30
N VAL A 97 0.18 -23.88 7.78
CA VAL A 97 -0.06 -24.04 6.33
C VAL A 97 0.27 -22.75 5.58
N MET A 98 -0.04 -21.58 6.15
CA MET A 98 0.24 -20.28 5.53
C MET A 98 1.73 -20.09 5.21
N PHE A 99 2.62 -20.53 6.10
CA PHE A 99 4.06 -20.35 5.97
C PHE A 99 4.83 -21.60 5.50
N GLN A 100 4.16 -22.73 5.29
CA GLN A 100 4.79 -23.98 4.87
C GLN A 100 5.70 -23.83 3.64
N ASN A 101 5.23 -23.13 2.60
CA ASN A 101 5.99 -22.90 1.37
C ASN A 101 7.01 -21.76 1.48
N LEU A 102 6.95 -20.99 2.57
CA LEU A 102 7.80 -19.83 2.82
C LEU A 102 8.99 -20.16 3.73
N ASN A 103 8.91 -21.23 4.54
CA ASN A 103 10.00 -21.62 5.43
C ASN A 103 11.33 -21.85 4.70
N GLY A 104 11.28 -22.42 3.49
CA GLY A 104 12.46 -22.66 2.67
C GLY A 104 12.95 -21.42 1.89
N THR A 105 12.10 -20.42 1.68
CA THR A 105 12.43 -19.26 0.83
C THR A 105 12.68 -17.98 1.61
N ALA A 106 12.04 -17.79 2.76
CA ALA A 106 12.17 -16.60 3.58
C ALA A 106 13.36 -16.68 4.53
N TYR A 107 14.05 -15.57 4.70
CA TYR A 107 15.19 -15.43 5.60
C TYR A 107 14.72 -15.44 7.06
N HIS A 108 15.44 -16.18 7.89
CA HIS A 108 15.40 -16.06 9.34
C HIS A 108 16.78 -16.43 9.90
N PRO A 109 17.39 -15.62 10.78
CA PRO A 109 18.78 -15.82 11.21
C PRO A 109 19.06 -17.20 11.80
N LYS A 110 18.08 -17.81 12.48
CA LYS A 110 18.21 -19.15 13.10
C LYS A 110 17.64 -20.29 12.26
N CYS A 111 16.57 -20.03 11.50
CA CYS A 111 15.80 -21.10 10.86
C CYS A 111 16.13 -21.23 9.37
N ASN A 112 16.53 -20.15 8.70
CA ASN A 112 16.92 -20.15 7.30
C ASN A 112 17.80 -18.92 6.96
N ALA A 113 19.11 -19.05 7.13
CA ALA A 113 20.05 -17.94 6.94
C ALA A 113 20.28 -17.53 5.46
N TYR A 114 19.81 -18.33 4.49
CA TYR A 114 20.03 -18.08 3.06
C TYR A 114 18.75 -17.69 2.31
N GLY A 115 17.66 -17.43 3.04
CA GLY A 115 16.41 -17.00 2.46
C GLY A 115 16.41 -15.54 1.97
N GLN A 116 15.28 -15.15 1.39
CA GLN A 116 14.97 -13.79 0.96
C GLN A 116 14.32 -13.00 2.09
N ASP A 117 14.56 -11.69 2.13
CA ASP A 117 13.98 -10.81 3.13
C ASP A 117 12.49 -10.52 2.82
N LEU A 118 11.61 -11.39 3.34
CA LEU A 118 10.16 -11.36 3.09
C LEU A 118 9.34 -10.99 4.34
N PHE A 119 9.94 -11.07 5.54
CA PHE A 119 9.24 -10.94 6.81
C PHE A 119 9.95 -9.97 7.74
N ARG A 120 9.17 -9.18 8.50
CA ARG A 120 9.64 -8.41 9.65
C ARG A 120 8.86 -8.84 10.89
N ARG A 121 9.59 -8.96 11.99
CA ARG A 121 9.08 -9.14 13.35
C ARG A 121 8.61 -7.78 13.87
N ILE A 122 7.31 -7.65 14.08
CA ILE A 122 6.65 -6.43 14.54
C ILE A 122 5.86 -6.73 15.84
N PRO A 123 5.60 -5.73 16.71
CA PRO A 123 5.98 -4.33 16.61
C PRO A 123 7.47 -4.08 16.91
N CYS A 124 7.98 -2.96 16.41
CA CYS A 124 9.32 -2.48 16.67
C CYS A 124 9.34 -1.57 17.90
N PRO A 125 10.43 -1.55 18.69
CA PRO A 125 10.52 -0.70 19.88
C PRO A 125 10.43 0.78 19.52
N LYS A 126 9.66 1.55 20.28
CA LYS A 126 9.38 2.97 19.94
C LYS A 126 10.66 3.80 19.88
N GLY A 127 10.88 4.45 18.73
CA GLY A 127 12.04 5.31 18.50
C GLY A 127 13.33 4.56 18.17
N GLU A 128 13.28 3.23 18.13
CA GLU A 128 14.40 2.36 17.78
C GLU A 128 14.10 1.58 16.50
N LEU A 129 15.16 1.01 15.92
CA LEU A 129 15.05 0.15 14.74
C LEU A 129 14.38 -1.19 15.09
N CYS A 130 13.77 -1.81 14.09
CA CYS A 130 13.23 -3.16 14.24
C CYS A 130 14.37 -4.17 14.48
N VAL A 131 14.06 -5.26 15.20
CA VAL A 131 15.05 -6.27 15.62
C VAL A 131 15.73 -6.97 14.43
N ASP A 132 15.07 -6.98 13.27
CA ASP A 132 15.61 -7.56 12.02
C ASP A 132 16.53 -6.62 11.24
N GLU A 133 16.66 -5.35 11.66
CA GLU A 133 17.47 -4.36 10.95
C GLU A 133 18.91 -4.35 11.52
N ASP A 134 19.75 -5.23 10.98
CA ASP A 134 21.15 -5.38 11.43
C ASP A 134 22.06 -4.20 11.06
N THR A 135 21.67 -3.41 10.06
CA THR A 135 22.51 -2.38 9.44
C THR A 135 21.80 -1.02 9.45
N PRO A 136 21.97 -0.21 10.52
CA PRO A 136 21.25 1.05 10.70
C PRO A 136 21.38 2.04 9.54
N TRP A 137 22.50 2.01 8.81
CA TRP A 137 22.75 2.90 7.67
C TRP A 137 21.92 2.57 6.42
N ASN A 138 21.36 1.35 6.33
CA ASN A 138 20.49 0.95 5.24
C ASN A 138 19.05 1.41 5.45
N VAL A 139 18.68 1.73 6.70
CA VAL A 139 17.35 2.21 7.06
C VAL A 139 17.19 3.69 6.71
N ILE A 140 16.06 4.04 6.09
CA ILE A 140 15.74 5.44 5.78
C ILE A 140 15.64 6.24 7.08
N LYS A 141 16.37 7.35 7.15
CA LYS A 141 16.46 8.19 8.36
C LYS A 141 15.08 8.51 8.94
N LYS A 142 14.96 8.45 10.28
CA LYS A 142 13.73 8.68 11.07
C LYS A 142 12.64 7.61 10.92
N ASN A 143 12.95 6.47 10.29
CA ASN A 143 12.06 5.31 10.21
C ASN A 143 12.66 4.12 10.95
N GLN A 144 11.83 3.11 11.26
CA GLN A 144 12.24 1.93 12.03
C GLN A 144 12.68 0.74 11.19
N PHE A 145 12.17 0.62 9.97
CA PHE A 145 12.52 -0.45 9.04
C PHE A 145 12.61 0.04 7.60
N THR A 146 13.26 -0.75 6.75
CA THR A 146 13.30 -0.52 5.30
C THR A 146 13.45 -1.83 4.54
N TYR A 147 12.53 -2.11 3.64
CA TYR A 147 12.70 -3.11 2.57
C TYR A 147 13.22 -2.45 1.31
N VAL A 148 14.16 -3.12 0.66
CA VAL A 148 14.66 -2.76 -0.67
C VAL A 148 14.21 -3.84 -1.65
N ILE A 149 13.30 -3.48 -2.55
CA ILE A 149 12.74 -4.38 -3.54
C ILE A 149 13.51 -4.25 -4.85
N GLN A 150 14.11 -5.36 -5.29
CA GLN A 150 14.91 -5.44 -6.50
C GLN A 150 14.19 -6.32 -7.53
N ASN A 151 13.78 -5.73 -8.65
CA ASN A 151 13.08 -6.42 -9.73
C ASN A 151 13.93 -6.39 -11.00
N SER A 152 14.93 -7.27 -11.09
CA SER A 152 15.90 -7.30 -12.20
C SER A 152 15.29 -7.73 -13.55
N GLY A 153 14.26 -8.56 -13.55
CA GLY A 153 13.63 -9.09 -14.77
C GLY A 153 12.53 -8.20 -15.35
N GLN A 154 11.47 -8.01 -14.58
CA GLN A 154 10.23 -7.34 -15.00
C GLN A 154 9.57 -6.61 -13.81
N PRO A 155 8.71 -5.61 -14.06
CA PRO A 155 7.89 -5.01 -13.00
C PRO A 155 6.97 -6.06 -12.38
N ARG A 156 6.78 -6.01 -11.06
CA ARG A 156 5.96 -6.99 -10.33
C ARG A 156 5.15 -6.34 -9.22
N PHE A 157 3.98 -6.90 -8.99
CA PHE A 157 3.18 -6.57 -7.82
C PHE A 157 3.68 -7.32 -6.61
N TRP A 158 3.82 -6.57 -5.54
CA TRP A 158 4.09 -7.03 -4.19
C TRP A 158 2.88 -6.72 -3.31
N TYR A 159 2.66 -7.60 -2.34
CA TYR A 159 1.50 -7.62 -1.46
C TYR A 159 2.00 -7.52 -0.04
N VAL A 160 1.47 -6.55 0.68
CA VAL A 160 1.85 -6.26 2.06
C VAL A 160 0.69 -6.60 2.97
N SER A 161 0.98 -7.36 4.03
CA SER A 161 -0.03 -7.80 4.99
C SER A 161 0.57 -7.97 6.38
N MET A 162 -0.32 -7.92 7.38
CA MET A 162 -0.02 -8.30 8.76
C MET A 162 -0.80 -9.55 9.12
N VAL A 163 -0.17 -10.43 9.88
CA VAL A 163 -0.79 -11.65 10.39
C VAL A 163 -0.42 -11.87 11.85
N SER A 164 -1.41 -12.30 12.64
CA SER A 164 -1.26 -12.67 14.05
C SER A 164 -0.61 -14.07 14.19
N CYS A 165 0.50 -14.30 13.49
CA CYS A 165 1.33 -15.49 13.62
C CYS A 165 2.76 -15.09 14.01
N TYR A 166 3.38 -15.90 14.86
CA TYR A 166 4.78 -15.75 15.26
C TYR A 166 5.54 -17.05 14.98
N LEU A 167 6.86 -16.92 14.76
CA LEU A 167 7.76 -18.05 14.58
C LEU A 167 8.43 -18.36 15.92
N ASP A 168 8.33 -19.62 16.37
CA ASP A 168 9.17 -20.08 17.48
C ASP A 168 10.58 -20.37 16.96
N GLU A 169 11.56 -19.64 17.47
CA GLU A 169 12.96 -19.74 17.03
C GLU A 169 13.65 -21.03 17.46
N VAL A 170 13.09 -21.78 18.42
CA VAL A 170 13.66 -23.03 18.92
C VAL A 170 13.23 -24.20 18.04
N THR A 171 11.95 -24.27 17.72
CA THR A 171 11.36 -25.36 16.92
C THR A 171 11.27 -25.01 15.44
N CYS A 172 11.44 -23.74 15.07
CA CYS A 172 11.21 -23.21 13.72
C CYS A 172 9.79 -23.52 13.20
N THR A 173 8.80 -23.50 14.09
CA THR A 173 7.38 -23.71 13.77
C THR A 173 6.56 -22.45 13.98
N TRP A 174 5.54 -22.27 13.14
CA TRP A 174 4.65 -21.13 13.17
C TRP A 174 3.47 -21.38 14.10
N HIS A 175 3.18 -20.40 14.96
CA HIS A 175 2.15 -20.46 15.98
C HIS A 175 1.23 -19.24 15.91
N HIS A 176 -0.02 -19.41 16.31
CA HIS A 176 -0.99 -18.33 16.37
C HIS A 176 -0.79 -17.45 17.61
N TYR A 177 -0.72 -16.14 17.39
CA TYR A 177 -0.63 -15.15 18.45
C TYR A 177 -2.02 -14.81 18.99
N THR A 178 -2.39 -15.36 20.13
CA THR A 178 -3.74 -15.21 20.69
C THR A 178 -3.99 -13.87 21.39
N GLY A 179 -2.94 -13.16 21.83
CA GLY A 179 -3.08 -11.87 22.51
C GLY A 179 -2.01 -11.59 23.56
N ALA A 180 -2.35 -10.80 24.57
CA ALA A 180 -1.42 -10.23 25.52
C ALA A 180 -0.71 -11.30 26.37
N PRO A 181 0.53 -11.03 26.84
CA PRO A 181 1.19 -11.91 27.80
C PRO A 181 0.37 -12.05 29.09
N SER A 182 0.31 -13.28 29.61
CA SER A 182 -0.20 -13.57 30.95
C SER A 182 0.67 -12.90 32.02
N SER A 183 0.14 -12.73 33.25
CA SER A 183 0.88 -12.18 34.40
C SER A 183 2.22 -12.87 34.63
N ASP A 184 2.28 -14.17 34.34
CA ASP A 184 3.47 -15.01 34.55
C ASP A 184 4.43 -14.94 33.36
N ASN A 185 4.11 -14.18 32.31
CA ASN A 185 4.79 -14.07 31.03
C ASN A 185 5.05 -15.41 30.30
N LYS A 186 4.46 -16.52 30.79
CA LYS A 186 4.66 -17.87 30.25
C LYS A 186 3.66 -18.23 29.16
N THR A 187 2.44 -17.71 29.23
CA THR A 187 1.37 -18.01 28.26
C THR A 187 0.83 -16.73 27.63
N LEU A 188 0.19 -16.86 26.48
CA LEU A 188 -0.59 -15.79 25.87
C LEU A 188 -2.03 -15.89 26.37
N THR A 189 -2.66 -14.73 26.54
CA THR A 189 -4.07 -14.58 26.91
C THR A 189 -4.87 -14.17 25.67
N ASN A 190 -6.21 -14.31 25.72
CA ASN A 190 -7.10 -13.89 24.63
C ASN A 190 -7.41 -12.37 24.65
N ILE A 191 -6.53 -11.56 25.25
CA ILE A 191 -6.70 -10.11 25.31
C ILE A 191 -6.02 -9.50 24.09
N PRO A 192 -6.74 -8.82 23.19
CA PRO A 192 -6.12 -8.31 21.98
C PRO A 192 -5.16 -7.16 22.26
N GLN A 193 -4.09 -7.09 21.46
CA GLN A 193 -3.13 -6.00 21.47
C GLN A 193 -3.19 -5.23 20.16
N ILE A 194 -2.90 -3.94 20.22
CA ILE A 194 -3.00 -3.02 19.07
C ILE A 194 -1.60 -2.59 18.63
N ILE A 195 -1.38 -2.64 17.32
CA ILE A 195 -0.17 -2.19 16.64
C ILE A 195 -0.54 -1.02 15.73
N ASN A 196 0.20 0.07 15.85
CA ASN A 196 0.05 1.26 15.03
C ASN A 196 1.11 1.25 13.95
N TYR A 197 0.70 1.45 12.70
CA TYR A 197 1.61 1.48 11.56
C TYR A 197 1.46 2.77 10.77
N ASP A 198 2.59 3.25 10.26
CA ASP A 198 2.72 4.44 9.44
C ASP A 198 3.93 4.22 8.51
N PHE A 199 3.68 3.83 7.26
CA PHE A 199 4.74 3.48 6.33
C PHE A 199 4.42 3.86 4.88
N TRP A 200 5.48 3.91 4.08
CA TRP A 200 5.49 4.35 2.70
C TRP A 200 5.90 3.21 1.76
N LEU A 201 5.34 3.19 0.55
CA LEU A 201 5.77 2.34 -0.56
C LEU A 201 6.06 3.21 -1.78
N VAL A 202 7.25 3.14 -2.34
CA VAL A 202 7.68 4.09 -3.37
C VAL A 202 8.53 3.41 -4.46
N ASN A 203 8.48 3.96 -5.66
CA ASN A 203 9.35 3.58 -6.76
C ASN A 203 10.50 4.59 -6.89
N GLY A 204 11.67 4.20 -6.38
CA GLY A 204 12.88 5.00 -6.40
C GLY A 204 13.44 5.27 -4.99
N SER A 205 14.69 5.73 -4.93
CA SER A 205 15.39 5.91 -3.65
C SER A 205 14.91 7.13 -2.86
N PRO A 206 14.49 6.97 -1.59
CA PRO A 206 14.17 8.10 -0.71
C PRO A 206 15.41 8.91 -0.29
N ASN A 207 16.59 8.30 -0.37
CA ASN A 207 17.86 8.90 0.08
C ASN A 207 18.49 9.83 -0.97
N LEU A 208 18.02 9.78 -2.21
CA LEU A 208 18.52 10.62 -3.30
C LEU A 208 17.67 11.88 -3.40
N SER A 209 18.32 13.03 -3.57
CA SER A 209 17.66 14.34 -3.64
C SER A 209 16.90 14.60 -4.95
N PHE A 210 17.11 13.77 -5.97
CA PHE A 210 16.56 13.94 -7.32
C PHE A 210 15.72 12.71 -7.75
N TYR A 211 14.75 12.32 -6.95
CA TYR A 211 13.72 11.40 -7.45
C TYR A 211 12.73 12.16 -8.35
N ASN A 212 12.20 11.48 -9.37
CA ASN A 212 11.15 12.07 -10.20
C ASN A 212 9.84 12.13 -9.39
N THR A 213 9.56 13.27 -8.76
CA THR A 213 8.38 13.50 -7.91
C THR A 213 7.06 13.11 -8.58
N LEU A 214 6.99 13.21 -9.92
CA LEU A 214 5.78 12.88 -10.68
C LEU A 214 5.49 11.38 -10.75
N LEU A 215 6.48 10.53 -10.49
CA LEU A 215 6.39 9.06 -10.63
C LEU A 215 6.69 8.31 -9.33
N TYR A 216 7.42 8.94 -8.41
CA TYR A 216 7.93 8.32 -7.18
C TYR A 216 6.85 7.65 -6.32
N GLN A 217 5.73 8.35 -6.15
CA GLN A 217 4.58 7.86 -5.37
C GLN A 217 3.68 6.93 -6.17
N PHE A 218 3.92 6.68 -7.45
CA PHE A 218 3.02 5.83 -8.24
C PHE A 218 3.51 4.40 -8.31
N SER A 219 2.58 3.47 -8.15
CA SER A 219 2.76 2.07 -8.54
C SER A 219 3.03 1.97 -10.04
N PHE A 220 3.81 1.00 -10.50
CA PHE A 220 4.22 0.92 -11.91
C PHE A 220 3.03 0.86 -12.89
N ASP A 221 1.88 0.31 -12.49
CA ASP A 221 0.66 0.25 -13.31
C ASP A 221 -0.06 1.60 -13.45
N ARG A 222 0.29 2.56 -12.61
CA ARG A 222 -0.22 3.94 -12.62
C ARG A 222 0.82 4.97 -13.01
N GLN A 223 2.05 4.55 -13.28
CA GLN A 223 3.06 5.45 -13.86
C GLN A 223 2.52 6.02 -15.19
N ASN A 224 2.80 7.30 -15.43
CA ASN A 224 2.29 8.10 -16.56
C ASN A 224 0.79 8.46 -16.51
N THR A 225 0.02 8.03 -15.49
CA THR A 225 -1.39 8.45 -15.35
C THR A 225 -1.51 9.97 -15.22
N LEU A 226 -0.61 10.59 -14.44
CA LEU A 226 -0.57 12.04 -14.29
C LEU A 226 -0.26 12.74 -15.63
N GLU A 227 0.74 12.26 -16.37
CA GLU A 227 1.10 12.81 -17.69
C GLU A 227 -0.08 12.71 -18.67
N LEU A 228 -0.74 11.54 -18.72
CA LEU A 228 -1.92 11.33 -19.55
C LEU A 228 -3.04 12.33 -19.21
N TYR A 229 -3.36 12.51 -17.92
CA TYR A 229 -4.38 13.47 -17.51
C TYR A 229 -3.99 14.92 -17.81
N LEU A 230 -2.71 15.28 -17.68
CA LEU A 230 -2.23 16.62 -18.05
C LEU A 230 -2.35 16.86 -19.56
N VAL A 231 -2.01 15.87 -20.40
CA VAL A 231 -2.16 15.98 -21.86
C VAL A 231 -3.63 16.15 -22.24
N PHE A 232 -4.53 15.32 -21.69
CA PHE A 232 -5.96 15.49 -21.93
C PHE A 232 -6.45 16.85 -21.44
N TRP A 233 -6.00 17.31 -20.28
CA TRP A 233 -6.42 18.59 -19.73
C TRP A 233 -6.02 19.76 -20.64
N LEU A 234 -4.80 19.73 -21.18
CA LEU A 234 -4.33 20.70 -22.17
C LEU A 234 -5.17 20.68 -23.47
N CYS A 235 -5.50 19.49 -23.97
CA CYS A 235 -6.39 19.36 -25.14
C CYS A 235 -7.77 19.97 -24.88
N TYR A 236 -8.36 19.71 -23.71
CA TYR A 236 -9.68 20.22 -23.36
C TYR A 236 -9.69 21.74 -23.14
N ILE A 237 -8.60 22.34 -22.65
CA ILE A 237 -8.46 23.79 -22.56
C ILE A 237 -8.62 24.47 -23.92
N ILE A 238 -8.23 23.80 -25.02
CA ILE A 238 -8.37 24.33 -26.38
C ILE A 238 -9.74 23.96 -26.97
N LEU A 239 -10.16 22.70 -26.83
CA LEU A 239 -11.40 22.21 -27.44
C LEU A 239 -12.65 22.83 -26.82
N LEU A 240 -12.68 23.03 -25.50
CA LEU A 240 -13.87 23.52 -24.81
C LEU A 240 -14.25 24.96 -25.21
N PRO A 241 -13.32 25.94 -25.27
CA PRO A 241 -13.63 27.28 -25.78
C PRO A 241 -14.11 27.29 -27.23
N VAL A 242 -13.48 26.47 -28.10
CA VAL A 242 -13.88 26.34 -29.51
C VAL A 242 -15.30 25.79 -29.63
N GLN A 243 -15.63 24.77 -28.83
CA GLN A 243 -16.96 24.20 -28.80
C GLN A 243 -18.01 25.17 -28.25
N ILE A 244 -17.67 25.92 -27.20
CA ILE A 244 -18.55 26.97 -26.64
C ILE A 244 -18.82 28.05 -27.71
N TYR A 245 -17.81 28.45 -28.46
CA TYR A 245 -17.95 29.41 -29.57
C TYR A 245 -18.86 28.85 -30.69
N ALA A 246 -18.66 27.59 -31.07
CA ALA A 246 -19.47 26.92 -32.08
C ALA A 246 -20.96 26.87 -31.67
N VAL A 247 -21.28 26.56 -30.41
CA VAL A 247 -22.68 26.53 -29.92
C VAL A 247 -23.33 27.90 -29.86
N ARG A 248 -22.56 28.95 -29.54
CA ARG A 248 -23.09 30.32 -29.58
C ARG A 248 -23.48 30.72 -31.00
N THR A 249 -22.76 30.22 -32.00
CA THR A 249 -23.02 30.49 -33.42
C THR A 249 -24.10 29.58 -33.99
N GLN A 250 -24.05 28.28 -33.69
CA GLN A 250 -24.93 27.24 -34.23
C GLN A 250 -25.97 26.83 -33.18
N LYS A 251 -27.21 27.35 -33.33
CA LYS A 251 -28.32 27.13 -32.37
C LYS A 251 -28.98 25.74 -32.46
N HIS A 252 -28.25 24.69 -32.83
CA HIS A 252 -28.80 23.33 -32.91
C HIS A 252 -28.88 22.68 -31.50
N PRO A 253 -29.91 21.89 -31.19
CA PRO A 253 -30.04 21.21 -29.89
C PRO A 253 -28.95 20.15 -29.68
N VAL A 254 -28.51 19.49 -30.75
CA VAL A 254 -27.46 18.46 -30.72
C VAL A 254 -26.12 19.06 -30.25
N THR A 255 -25.75 20.24 -30.77
CA THR A 255 -24.48 20.90 -30.39
C THR A 255 -24.51 21.35 -28.93
N LYS A 256 -25.68 21.75 -28.40
CA LYS A 256 -25.84 22.08 -26.98
C LYS A 256 -25.65 20.87 -26.07
N LEU A 257 -26.25 19.72 -26.40
CA LEU A 257 -26.09 18.48 -25.63
C LEU A 257 -24.63 18.01 -25.62
N PHE A 258 -23.98 18.01 -26.78
CA PHE A 258 -22.57 17.63 -26.89
C PHE A 258 -21.67 18.55 -26.05
N THR A 259 -21.95 19.85 -26.03
CA THR A 259 -21.18 20.80 -25.21
C THR A 259 -21.40 20.61 -23.72
N PHE A 260 -22.62 20.27 -23.30
CA PHE A 260 -22.88 19.91 -21.91
C PHE A 260 -22.10 18.66 -21.49
N SER A 261 -22.05 17.63 -22.34
CA SER A 261 -21.21 16.43 -22.12
C SER A 261 -19.74 16.79 -21.97
N LEU A 262 -19.19 17.57 -22.90
CA LEU A 262 -17.80 18.02 -22.87
C LEU A 262 -17.45 18.85 -21.63
N VAL A 263 -18.37 19.69 -21.16
CA VAL A 263 -18.17 20.46 -19.91
C VAL A 263 -18.13 19.53 -18.71
N LEU A 264 -19.01 18.53 -18.64
CA LEU A 264 -18.99 17.55 -17.55
C LEU A 264 -17.70 16.71 -17.57
N GLU A 265 -17.28 16.24 -18.74
CA GLU A 265 -16.01 15.53 -18.92
C GLU A 265 -14.81 16.40 -18.51
N PHE A 266 -14.83 17.69 -18.84
CA PHE A 266 -13.77 18.61 -18.43
C PHE A 266 -13.71 18.80 -16.90
N ILE A 267 -14.87 18.91 -16.24
CA ILE A 267 -14.95 19.02 -14.77
C ILE A 267 -14.40 17.74 -14.12
N ALA A 268 -14.83 16.58 -14.62
CA ALA A 268 -14.35 15.27 -14.17
C ALA A 268 -12.82 15.15 -14.34
N LEU A 269 -12.30 15.55 -15.50
CA LEU A 269 -10.86 15.59 -15.75
C LEU A 269 -10.11 16.53 -14.81
N CYS A 270 -10.66 17.71 -14.49
CA CYS A 270 -10.05 18.62 -13.51
C CYS A 270 -9.96 17.96 -12.12
N PHE A 271 -10.98 17.21 -11.70
CA PHE A 271 -10.94 16.46 -10.45
C PHE A 271 -9.87 15.36 -10.46
N ASN A 272 -9.74 14.63 -11.56
CA ASN A 272 -8.69 13.62 -11.73
C ASN A 272 -7.28 14.21 -11.73
N VAL A 273 -7.06 15.35 -12.39
CA VAL A 273 -5.78 16.07 -12.36
C VAL A 273 -5.46 16.54 -10.93
N LEU A 274 -6.41 17.17 -10.24
CA LEU A 274 -6.20 17.61 -8.85
C LEU A 274 -5.87 16.44 -7.91
N HIS A 275 -6.59 15.33 -8.03
CA HIS A 275 -6.31 14.11 -7.27
C HIS A 275 -4.90 13.60 -7.54
N THR A 276 -4.53 13.40 -8.81
CA THR A 276 -3.25 12.80 -9.20
C THR A 276 -2.05 13.71 -8.92
N VAL A 277 -2.19 15.03 -9.06
CA VAL A 277 -1.15 15.99 -8.66
C VAL A 277 -0.91 15.92 -7.15
N LYS A 278 -1.97 15.92 -6.34
CA LYS A 278 -1.82 15.77 -4.89
C LYS A 278 -1.18 14.43 -4.54
N PHE A 279 -1.64 13.36 -5.16
CA PHE A 279 -1.11 12.02 -4.96
C PHE A 279 0.40 11.93 -5.28
N ALA A 280 0.86 12.62 -6.33
CA ALA A 280 2.29 12.70 -6.65
C ALA A 280 3.12 13.35 -5.51
N VAL A 281 2.52 14.27 -4.76
CA VAL A 281 3.19 14.99 -3.66
C VAL A 281 3.14 14.21 -2.35
N ASP A 282 1.97 13.68 -1.97
CA ASP A 282 1.74 13.11 -0.63
C ASP A 282 1.44 11.62 -0.61
N GLY A 283 1.28 10.97 -1.77
CA GLY A 283 0.97 9.54 -1.86
C GLY A 283 -0.46 9.14 -1.48
N VAL A 284 -1.32 10.08 -1.09
CA VAL A 284 -2.70 9.82 -0.63
C VAL A 284 -3.72 10.34 -1.63
N GLY A 285 -3.48 11.55 -2.18
CA GLY A 285 -4.42 12.19 -3.10
C GLY A 285 -5.73 12.61 -2.43
N PHE A 286 -6.73 12.92 -3.25
CA PHE A 286 -8.11 13.21 -2.81
C PHE A 286 -9.08 12.11 -3.28
N ALA A 287 -9.35 11.13 -2.43
CA ALA A 287 -10.16 9.96 -2.79
C ALA A 287 -11.56 10.32 -3.34
N GLY A 288 -12.25 11.28 -2.71
CA GLY A 288 -13.58 11.71 -3.13
C GLY A 288 -13.60 12.38 -4.51
N LEU A 289 -12.53 13.09 -4.87
CA LEU A 289 -12.39 13.72 -6.19
C LEU A 289 -12.12 12.69 -7.28
N ALA A 290 -11.33 11.65 -6.99
CA ALA A 290 -11.11 10.54 -7.92
C ALA A 290 -12.35 9.69 -8.19
N ALA A 291 -13.29 9.62 -7.24
CA ALA A 291 -14.55 8.90 -7.45
C ALA A 291 -15.60 9.72 -8.22
N ALA A 292 -15.49 11.05 -8.17
CA ALA A 292 -16.40 11.97 -8.83
C ALA A 292 -15.96 12.35 -10.25
N GLY A 293 -14.66 12.28 -10.54
CA GLY A 293 -14.09 12.44 -11.89
C GLY A 293 -13.98 11.12 -12.64
#